data_AF-A0A7C9E6K1-F1
#
_entry.id   AF-A0A7C9E6K1-F1
#
_cell.length_a   1.000
_cell.length_b   1.000
_cell.length_c   1.000
_cell.angle_alpha   90.00
_cell.angle_beta   90.00
_cell.angle_gamma   90.00
#
_symmetry.space_group_name_H-M   'P 1'
#
loop_
_entity.id
_entity.type
_entity.pdbx_description
1 polymer ?
#
loop_
_entity_poly.entity_id
_entity_poly.type
_entity_poly.pdbx_seq_one_letter_code
_entity_poly.pdbx_strand_id
1 'polypeptide(L)'
;LATRKMKKRKQHTSLVLLWLEILNIIDLFFQIICHLLKYHREKYSLQKSYSLTEHTKWRIDYVNGLIRESDGKCIDHLRMDRHTFFVFCSMLRTVGKLDDSKHVPLEEQVALFLNILAHHTKNRIVHSAFKRSGWTISEYFNKVLKGVMRLQSVLLKKPTPVEGNSRDERWKWFKV
;
A
#
# COMPACT_ATOMS: atom_id res chain seq x y z
N LEU A 1 31.62 75.44 -18.63
CA LEU A 1 31.90 73.97 -18.71
C LEU A 1 31.55 73.19 -17.44
N ALA A 2 31.80 73.73 -16.23
CA ALA A 2 31.52 73.04 -14.96
C ALA A 2 30.04 72.66 -14.75
N THR A 3 29.10 73.53 -15.13
CA THR A 3 27.63 73.32 -14.98
C THR A 3 27.09 72.14 -15.79
N ARG A 4 27.54 71.94 -17.04
CA ARG A 4 27.18 70.77 -17.87
C ARG A 4 27.75 69.46 -17.31
N LYS A 5 28.97 69.48 -16.78
CA LYS A 5 29.63 68.30 -16.18
C LYS A 5 28.91 67.87 -14.88
N MET A 6 28.44 68.84 -14.09
CA MET A 6 27.61 68.57 -12.90
C MET A 6 26.22 68.03 -13.28
N LYS A 7 25.56 68.56 -14.32
CA LYS A 7 24.25 68.05 -14.81
C LYS A 7 24.34 66.60 -15.30
N LYS A 8 25.39 66.25 -16.05
CA LYS A 8 25.62 64.89 -16.55
C LYS A 8 25.92 63.89 -15.42
N ARG A 9 26.68 64.29 -14.39
CA ARG A 9 26.93 63.49 -13.18
C ARG A 9 25.63 63.26 -12.37
N LYS A 10 24.78 64.29 -12.22
CA LYS A 10 23.46 64.17 -11.59
C LYS A 10 22.52 63.23 -12.37
N GLN A 11 22.57 63.24 -13.70
CA GLN A 11 21.80 62.30 -14.53
C GLN A 11 22.30 60.86 -14.41
N HIS A 12 23.62 60.62 -14.43
CA HIS A 12 24.17 59.27 -14.23
C HIS A 12 23.83 58.71 -12.85
N THR A 13 23.95 59.50 -11.79
CA THR A 13 23.57 59.09 -10.43
C THR A 13 22.09 58.78 -10.34
N SER A 14 21.22 59.59 -10.95
CA SER A 14 19.78 59.30 -11.04
C SER A 14 19.47 58.00 -11.78
N LEU A 15 20.17 57.70 -12.88
CA LEU A 15 19.98 56.44 -13.62
C LEU A 15 20.45 55.23 -12.79
N VAL A 16 21.58 55.35 -12.09
CA VAL A 16 22.09 54.29 -11.20
C VAL A 16 21.11 54.02 -10.06
N LEU A 17 20.52 55.05 -9.46
CA LEU A 17 19.50 54.90 -8.42
C LEU A 17 18.25 54.16 -8.94
N LEU A 18 17.74 54.53 -10.12
CA LEU A 18 16.63 53.82 -10.75
C LEU A 18 16.96 52.35 -11.06
N TRP A 19 18.18 52.07 -11.52
CA TRP A 19 18.64 50.69 -11.74
C TRP A 19 18.69 49.88 -10.44
N LEU A 20 19.14 50.47 -9.33
CA LEU A 20 19.15 49.82 -8.02
C LEU A 20 17.73 49.56 -7.49
N GLU A 21 16.79 50.49 -7.71
CA GLU A 21 15.38 50.28 -7.37
C GLU A 21 14.77 49.13 -8.19
N ILE A 22 15.07 49.03 -9.48
CA ILE A 22 14.63 47.92 -10.34
C ILE A 22 15.18 46.58 -9.84
N LEU A 23 16.47 46.52 -9.48
CA LEU A 23 17.08 45.30 -8.92
C LEU A 23 16.43 44.89 -7.59
N ASN A 24 16.12 45.85 -6.71
CA ASN A 24 15.42 45.58 -5.46
C ASN A 24 14.00 45.04 -5.69
N ILE A 25 13.28 45.59 -6.68
CA ILE A 25 11.94 45.09 -7.05
C ILE A 25 12.02 43.65 -7.57
N ILE A 26 13.02 43.34 -8.40
CA ILE A 26 13.24 41.97 -8.92
C ILE A 26 13.57 40.99 -7.79
N ASP A 27 14.44 41.37 -6.84
CA ASP A 27 14.75 40.54 -5.68
C ASP A 27 13.52 40.30 -4.81
N LEU A 28 12.75 41.35 -4.50
CA LEU A 28 11.49 41.23 -3.75
C LEU A 28 10.50 40.28 -4.46
N PHE A 29 10.38 40.39 -5.78
CA PHE A 29 9.53 39.51 -6.56
C PHE A 29 10.01 38.04 -6.50
N PHE A 30 11.33 37.82 -6.58
CA PHE A 30 11.93 36.50 -6.43
C PHE A 30 11.68 35.92 -5.03
N GLN A 31 11.85 36.72 -3.97
CA GLN A 31 11.56 36.30 -2.59
C GLN A 31 10.09 35.90 -2.41
N ILE A 32 9.16 36.68 -2.97
CA ILE A 32 7.72 36.36 -2.95
C ILE A 32 7.45 35.04 -3.66
N ILE A 33 7.99 34.83 -4.87
CA ILE A 33 7.85 33.57 -5.59
C ILE A 33 8.41 32.40 -4.77
N CYS A 34 9.61 32.55 -4.21
CA CYS A 34 10.20 31.51 -3.36
C CYS A 34 9.33 31.22 -2.13
N HIS A 35 8.73 32.23 -1.51
CA HIS A 35 7.83 32.06 -0.37
C HIS A 35 6.54 31.34 -0.79
N LEU A 36 5.94 31.71 -1.92
CA LEU A 36 4.75 31.05 -2.48
C LEU A 36 5.04 29.59 -2.84
N LEU A 37 6.19 29.30 -3.45
CA LEU A 37 6.62 27.94 -3.78
C LEU A 37 6.87 27.10 -2.53
N LYS A 38 7.45 27.68 -1.47
CA LYS A 38 7.63 27.02 -0.16
C LYS A 38 6.27 26.73 0.48
N TYR A 39 5.39 27.71 0.56
CA TYR A 39 4.03 27.56 1.10
C TYR A 39 3.24 26.48 0.35
N HIS A 40 3.30 26.50 -0.99
CA HIS A 40 2.63 25.50 -1.82
C HIS A 40 3.25 24.11 -1.61
N ARG A 41 4.58 23.99 -1.59
CA ARG A 41 5.25 22.71 -1.31
C ARG A 41 4.85 22.15 0.05
N GLU A 42 4.82 22.99 1.09
CA GLU A 42 4.47 22.60 2.45
C GLU A 42 3.00 22.17 2.55
N LYS A 43 2.09 22.95 1.97
CA LYS A 43 0.66 22.61 1.89
C LYS A 43 0.43 21.28 1.17
N TYR A 44 1.06 21.04 0.02
CA TYR A 44 0.98 19.77 -0.70
C TYR A 44 1.61 18.62 0.09
N SER A 45 2.73 18.85 0.78
CA SER A 45 3.37 17.84 1.63
C SER A 45 2.49 17.42 2.80
N LEU A 46 1.88 18.39 3.49
CA LEU A 46 0.93 18.15 4.57
C LEU A 46 -0.29 17.40 4.04
N GLN A 47 -0.93 17.88 2.97
CA GLN A 47 -2.08 17.20 2.38
C GLN A 47 -1.75 15.76 1.95
N LYS A 48 -0.56 15.53 1.39
CA LYS A 48 -0.07 14.19 1.05
C LYS A 48 0.13 13.33 2.30
N SER A 49 0.70 13.89 3.37
CA SER A 49 0.88 13.19 4.66
C SER A 49 -0.46 12.82 5.30
N TYR A 50 -1.43 13.75 5.31
CA TYR A 50 -2.81 13.49 5.76
C TYR A 50 -3.47 12.40 4.93
N SER A 51 -3.38 12.47 3.60
CA SER A 51 -3.91 11.43 2.72
C SER A 51 -3.25 10.06 2.99
N LEU A 52 -1.92 10.00 3.14
CA LEU A 52 -1.20 8.75 3.43
C LEU A 52 -1.59 8.15 4.80
N THR A 53 -1.81 8.99 5.81
CA THR A 53 -2.27 8.55 7.14
C THR A 53 -3.71 8.06 7.10
N GLU A 54 -4.61 8.74 6.40
CA GLU A 54 -5.98 8.26 6.19
C GLU A 54 -6.04 6.95 5.39
N HIS A 55 -5.28 6.84 4.29
CA HIS A 55 -5.20 5.60 3.52
C HIS A 55 -4.67 4.43 4.35
N THR A 56 -3.68 4.69 5.20
CA THR A 56 -3.12 3.69 6.12
C THR A 56 -4.16 3.26 7.14
N LYS A 57 -4.87 4.22 7.74
CA LYS A 57 -5.93 3.94 8.72
C LYS A 57 -7.07 3.13 8.09
N TRP A 58 -7.61 3.57 6.96
CA TRP A 58 -8.69 2.88 6.26
C TRP A 58 -8.32 1.45 5.89
N ARG A 59 -7.08 1.24 5.42
CA ARG A 59 -6.56 -0.10 5.13
C ARG A 59 -6.53 -0.99 6.38
N ILE A 60 -6.03 -0.48 7.50
CA ILE A 60 -5.97 -1.24 8.76
C ILE A 60 -7.38 -1.58 9.24
N ASP A 61 -8.29 -0.60 9.21
CA ASP A 61 -9.69 -0.78 9.61
C ASP A 61 -10.41 -1.80 8.72
N TYR A 62 -10.18 -1.72 7.40
CA TYR A 62 -10.72 -2.68 6.44
C TYR A 62 -10.24 -4.11 6.72
N VAL A 63 -8.93 -4.32 6.86
CA VAL A 63 -8.38 -5.65 7.17
C VAL A 63 -8.93 -6.15 8.49
N ASN A 64 -8.93 -5.33 9.55
CA ASN A 64 -9.51 -5.71 10.85
C ASN A 64 -11.00 -6.06 10.75
N GLY A 65 -11.76 -5.38 9.90
CA GLY A 65 -13.16 -5.74 9.59
C GLY A 65 -13.30 -7.15 8.99
N LEU A 66 -12.33 -7.58 8.18
CA LEU A 66 -12.30 -8.93 7.61
C LEU A 66 -11.93 -9.99 8.66
N ILE A 67 -10.86 -9.74 9.45
CA ILE A 67 -10.21 -10.79 10.26
C ILE A 67 -10.58 -10.77 11.75
N ARG A 68 -11.16 -9.69 12.29
CA ARG A 68 -11.40 -9.53 13.75
C ARG A 68 -12.85 -9.32 14.13
N GLU A 69 -13.67 -8.73 13.26
CA GLU A 69 -15.02 -8.26 13.60
C GLU A 69 -15.99 -9.40 14.00
N SER A 70 -16.15 -10.42 13.15
CA SER A 70 -17.00 -11.58 13.45
C SER A 70 -16.58 -12.80 12.65
N ASP A 71 -16.93 -13.99 13.12
CA ASP A 71 -16.67 -15.24 12.37
C ASP A 71 -17.46 -15.28 11.08
N GLY A 72 -18.69 -14.77 11.06
CA GLY A 72 -19.50 -14.64 9.84
C GLY A 72 -18.77 -13.85 8.77
N LYS A 73 -18.25 -12.66 9.09
CA LYS A 73 -17.49 -11.85 8.13
C LYS A 73 -16.21 -12.52 7.66
N CYS A 74 -15.46 -13.13 8.58
CA CYS A 74 -14.24 -13.83 8.25
C CYS A 74 -14.51 -15.01 7.29
N ILE A 75 -15.56 -15.80 7.55
CA ILE A 75 -15.98 -16.91 6.70
C ILE A 75 -16.43 -16.39 5.33
N ASP A 76 -17.22 -15.33 5.31
CA ASP A 76 -17.78 -14.81 4.06
C ASP A 76 -16.68 -14.31 3.12
N HIS A 77 -15.68 -13.63 3.68
CA HIS A 77 -14.61 -13.00 2.91
C HIS A 77 -13.36 -13.88 2.69
N LEU A 78 -13.06 -14.79 3.61
CA LEU A 78 -11.80 -15.57 3.65
C LEU A 78 -12.03 -17.09 3.65
N ARG A 79 -13.28 -17.55 3.72
CA ARG A 79 -13.68 -18.98 3.81
C ARG A 79 -13.16 -19.72 5.04
N MET A 80 -12.80 -18.98 6.09
CA MET A 80 -12.33 -19.51 7.37
C MET A 80 -12.92 -18.68 8.50
N ASP A 81 -13.22 -19.28 9.65
CA ASP A 81 -13.51 -18.52 10.87
C ASP A 81 -12.23 -17.83 11.38
N ARG A 82 -12.38 -16.91 12.36
CA ARG A 82 -11.25 -16.10 12.83
C ARG A 82 -10.18 -16.95 13.49
N HIS A 83 -10.56 -17.97 14.27
CA HIS A 83 -9.60 -18.83 14.95
C HIS A 83 -8.75 -19.60 13.94
N THR A 84 -9.40 -20.26 12.98
CA THR A 84 -8.73 -20.99 11.90
C THR A 84 -7.81 -20.07 11.09
N PHE A 85 -8.23 -18.83 10.80
CA PHE A 85 -7.40 -17.85 10.10
C PHE A 85 -6.10 -17.54 10.84
N PHE A 86 -6.14 -17.28 12.16
CA PHE A 86 -4.93 -16.98 12.92
C PHE A 86 -4.03 -18.22 13.11
N VAL A 87 -4.62 -19.41 13.24
CA VAL A 87 -3.87 -20.68 13.23
C VAL A 87 -3.13 -20.84 11.89
N PHE A 88 -3.81 -20.58 10.78
CA PHE A 88 -3.22 -20.63 9.45
C PHE A 88 -2.08 -19.62 9.27
N CYS A 89 -2.25 -18.38 9.77
CA CYS A 89 -1.17 -17.38 9.78
C CYS A 89 0.04 -17.85 10.61
N SER A 90 -0.19 -18.46 11.78
CA SER A 90 0.88 -19.01 12.62
C SER A 90 1.64 -20.15 11.92
N MET A 91 0.92 -21.03 11.24
CA MET A 91 1.51 -22.09 10.40
C MET A 91 2.32 -21.53 9.24
N LEU A 92 1.85 -20.49 8.57
CA LEU A 92 2.59 -19.80 7.51
C LEU A 92 3.85 -19.11 8.03
N ARG A 93 3.81 -18.56 9.24
CA ARG A 93 4.97 -17.93 9.89
C ARG A 93 6.04 -18.96 10.21
N THR A 94 5.66 -20.09 10.81
CA THR A 94 6.58 -21.13 11.29
C THR A 94 7.05 -22.09 10.19
N VAL A 95 6.11 -22.74 9.49
CA VAL A 95 6.40 -23.76 8.45
C VAL A 95 6.55 -23.12 7.07
N GLY A 96 5.68 -22.19 6.74
CA GLY A 96 5.72 -21.45 5.47
C GLY A 96 6.96 -20.56 5.33
N LYS A 97 7.61 -20.20 6.46
CA LYS A 97 8.71 -19.23 6.56
C LYS A 97 8.34 -17.88 5.96
N LEU A 98 7.11 -17.44 6.22
CA LEU A 98 6.67 -16.10 5.88
C LEU A 98 6.86 -15.17 7.07
N ASP A 99 7.22 -13.94 6.78
CA ASP A 99 7.33 -12.89 7.77
C ASP A 99 6.66 -11.61 7.27
N ASP A 100 6.46 -10.70 8.21
CA ASP A 100 5.95 -9.36 7.97
C ASP A 100 6.86 -8.64 6.95
N SER A 101 6.25 -7.88 6.04
CA SER A 101 6.98 -6.96 5.18
C SER A 101 7.05 -5.59 5.85
N LYS A 102 8.02 -4.75 5.46
CA LYS A 102 8.24 -3.40 6.00
C LYS A 102 6.96 -2.57 6.16
N HIS A 103 5.98 -2.78 5.26
CA HIS A 103 4.73 -2.03 5.25
C HIS A 103 3.46 -2.89 5.33
N VAL A 104 3.59 -4.23 5.35
CA VAL A 104 2.45 -5.15 5.22
C VAL A 104 2.60 -6.32 6.19
N PRO A 105 1.78 -6.43 7.23
CA PRO A 105 1.82 -7.54 8.16
C PRO A 105 1.42 -8.84 7.47
N LEU A 106 1.89 -9.98 7.97
CA LEU A 106 1.58 -11.30 7.44
C LEU A 106 0.07 -11.52 7.32
N GLU A 107 -0.69 -11.12 8.33
CA GLU A 107 -2.13 -11.31 8.37
C GLU A 107 -2.83 -10.56 7.22
N GLU A 108 -2.34 -9.38 6.82
CA GLU A 108 -2.86 -8.67 5.64
C GLU A 108 -2.48 -9.40 4.35
N GLN A 109 -1.24 -9.92 4.24
CA GLN A 109 -0.80 -10.70 3.08
C GLN A 109 -1.69 -11.94 2.88
N VAL A 110 -1.99 -12.65 3.97
CA VAL A 110 -2.83 -13.85 3.97
C VAL A 110 -4.30 -13.51 3.71
N ALA A 111 -4.83 -12.47 4.33
CA ALA A 111 -6.21 -12.02 4.09
C ALA A 111 -6.42 -11.64 2.61
N LEU A 112 -5.45 -10.93 2.01
CA LEU A 112 -5.46 -10.58 0.58
C LEU A 112 -5.47 -11.83 -0.30
N PHE A 113 -4.61 -12.80 -0.01
CA PHE A 113 -4.54 -14.07 -0.74
C PHE A 113 -5.84 -14.86 -0.65
N LEU A 114 -6.37 -15.05 0.56
CA LEU A 114 -7.60 -15.79 0.79
C LEU A 114 -8.81 -15.10 0.16
N ASN A 115 -8.90 -13.78 0.25
CA ASN A 115 -10.01 -13.04 -0.37
C ASN A 115 -10.04 -13.18 -1.90
N ILE A 116 -8.86 -13.21 -2.54
CA ILE A 116 -8.74 -13.50 -3.97
C ILE A 116 -9.27 -14.90 -4.30
N LEU A 117 -8.87 -15.91 -3.54
CA LEU A 117 -9.32 -17.29 -3.76
C LEU A 117 -10.81 -17.49 -3.45
N ALA A 118 -11.31 -16.85 -2.38
CA ALA A 118 -12.66 -16.98 -1.90
C ALA A 118 -13.73 -16.49 -2.89
N HIS A 119 -13.38 -15.50 -3.71
CA HIS A 119 -14.30 -14.79 -4.59
C HIS A 119 -13.83 -14.66 -6.04
N HIS A 120 -12.67 -15.24 -6.39
CA HIS A 120 -12.04 -15.10 -7.71
C HIS A 120 -11.90 -13.63 -8.15
N THR A 121 -11.58 -12.74 -7.21
CA THR A 121 -11.54 -11.29 -7.48
C THR A 121 -10.34 -10.91 -8.35
N LYS A 122 -10.58 -10.04 -9.34
CA LYS A 122 -9.53 -9.48 -10.19
C LYS A 122 -8.63 -8.54 -9.37
N ASN A 123 -7.35 -8.47 -9.72
CA ASN A 123 -6.34 -7.63 -9.05
C ASN A 123 -6.80 -6.15 -8.89
N ARG A 124 -7.47 -5.58 -9.90
CA ARG A 124 -8.03 -4.21 -9.85
C ARG A 124 -9.04 -3.98 -8.71
N ILE A 125 -9.85 -4.99 -8.37
CA ILE A 125 -10.83 -4.90 -7.28
C ILE A 125 -10.11 -4.95 -5.93
N VAL A 126 -9.17 -5.88 -5.79
CA VAL A 126 -8.32 -6.03 -4.60
C VAL A 126 -7.50 -4.77 -4.35
N HIS A 127 -6.98 -4.13 -5.40
CA HIS A 127 -6.29 -2.85 -5.31
C HIS A 127 -7.14 -1.78 -4.63
N SER A 128 -8.41 -1.66 -5.04
CA SER A 128 -9.32 -0.68 -4.44
C SER A 128 -9.64 -1.01 -2.99
N ALA A 129 -9.83 -2.29 -2.67
CA ALA A 129 -10.22 -2.78 -1.36
C ALA A 129 -9.05 -2.75 -0.35
N PHE A 130 -7.85 -3.21 -0.71
CA PHE A 130 -6.71 -3.23 0.21
C PHE A 130 -5.85 -1.96 0.15
N LYS A 131 -6.15 -1.03 -0.78
CA LYS A 131 -5.36 0.18 -1.06
C LYS A 131 -3.87 -0.15 -1.31
N ARG A 132 -3.62 -1.26 -2.02
CA ARG A 132 -2.28 -1.73 -2.41
C ARG A 132 -2.12 -1.69 -3.91
N SER A 133 -0.90 -1.39 -4.38
CA SER A 133 -0.58 -1.43 -5.80
C SER A 133 -0.79 -2.84 -6.37
N GLY A 134 -1.11 -2.94 -7.66
CA GLY A 134 -1.30 -4.24 -8.30
C GLY A 134 -0.05 -5.12 -8.28
N TRP A 135 1.14 -4.50 -8.33
CA TRP A 135 2.42 -5.19 -8.16
C TRP A 135 2.53 -5.81 -6.76
N THR A 136 2.22 -5.03 -5.72
CA THR A 136 2.21 -5.48 -4.31
C THR A 136 1.25 -6.64 -4.09
N ILE A 137 0.05 -6.59 -4.70
CA ILE A 137 -0.94 -7.67 -4.65
C ILE A 137 -0.36 -8.96 -5.24
N SER A 138 0.20 -8.88 -6.44
CA SER A 138 0.81 -10.03 -7.11
C SER A 138 2.00 -10.59 -6.32
N GLU A 139 2.83 -9.74 -5.73
CA GLU A 139 3.96 -10.15 -4.90
C GLU A 139 3.49 -10.96 -3.69
N TYR A 140 2.55 -10.44 -2.91
CA TYR A 140 2.07 -11.12 -1.72
C TYR A 140 1.24 -12.36 -2.02
N PHE A 141 0.45 -12.33 -3.09
CA PHE A 141 -0.25 -13.53 -3.56
C PHE A 141 0.73 -14.67 -3.82
N ASN A 142 1.81 -14.42 -4.56
CA ASN A 142 2.82 -15.43 -4.86
C ASN A 142 3.64 -15.84 -3.62
N LYS A 143 3.93 -14.89 -2.72
CA LYS A 143 4.65 -15.17 -1.47
C LYS A 143 3.85 -16.11 -0.57
N VAL A 144 2.55 -15.84 -0.39
CA VAL A 144 1.64 -16.70 0.38
C VAL A 144 1.46 -18.05 -0.31
N LEU A 145 1.26 -18.09 -1.64
CA LEU A 145 1.17 -19.33 -2.40
C LEU A 145 2.37 -20.25 -2.16
N LYS A 146 3.60 -19.72 -2.23
CA LYS A 146 4.83 -20.48 -1.93
C LYS A 146 4.85 -20.99 -0.49
N GLY A 147 4.37 -20.19 0.46
CA GLY A 147 4.20 -20.61 1.86
C GLY A 147 3.24 -21.79 1.99
N VAL A 148 2.08 -21.71 1.34
CA VAL A 148 1.06 -22.77 1.32
C VAL A 148 1.59 -24.05 0.68
N MET A 149 2.37 -23.95 -0.41
CA MET A 149 3.01 -25.13 -1.02
C MET A 149 3.96 -25.84 -0.05
N ARG A 150 4.66 -25.10 0.84
CA ARG A 150 5.51 -25.70 1.88
C ARG A 150 4.71 -26.37 3.00
N LEU A 151 3.49 -25.89 3.23
CA LEU A 151 2.54 -26.48 4.18
C LEU A 151 1.84 -27.73 3.65
N GLN A 152 2.03 -28.08 2.37
CA GLN A 152 1.36 -29.21 1.73
C GLN A 152 1.50 -30.51 2.53
N SER A 153 2.68 -30.82 3.06
CA SER A 153 2.91 -32.04 3.83
C SER A 153 2.19 -32.08 5.18
N VAL A 154 1.83 -30.91 5.71
CA VAL A 154 1.12 -30.76 6.99
C VAL A 154 -0.39 -30.73 6.76
N LEU A 155 -0.84 -29.99 5.75
CA LEU A 155 -2.26 -29.75 5.49
C LEU A 155 -2.91 -30.83 4.63
N LEU A 156 -2.16 -31.45 3.71
CA LEU A 156 -2.70 -32.46 2.79
C LEU A 156 -2.24 -33.85 3.21
N LYS A 157 -3.21 -34.74 3.42
CA LYS A 157 -2.95 -36.16 3.59
C LYS A 157 -2.62 -36.77 2.23
N LYS A 158 -1.60 -37.64 2.17
CA LYS A 158 -1.36 -38.45 0.98
C LYS A 158 -2.59 -39.34 0.75
N PRO A 159 -3.22 -39.30 -0.44
CA PRO A 159 -4.37 -40.13 -0.72
C PRO A 159 -3.98 -41.61 -0.62
N THR A 160 -4.77 -42.37 0.13
CA THR A 160 -4.69 -43.82 0.18
C THR A 160 -5.68 -44.41 -0.82
N PRO A 161 -5.33 -45.48 -1.56
CA PRO A 161 -6.27 -46.18 -2.43
C PRO A 161 -7.54 -46.56 -1.68
N VAL A 162 -8.70 -46.42 -2.31
CA VAL A 162 -9.96 -46.89 -1.74
C VAL A 162 -9.99 -48.41 -1.87
N GLU A 163 -10.11 -49.12 -0.75
CA GLU A 163 -10.22 -50.58 -0.74
C GLU A 163 -11.47 -51.06 -1.48
N GLY A 164 -11.35 -52.15 -2.25
CA GLY A 164 -12.47 -52.72 -3.01
C GLY A 164 -13.68 -53.13 -2.15
N ASN A 165 -13.42 -53.47 -0.89
CA ASN A 165 -14.43 -53.83 0.12
C ASN A 165 -15.16 -52.60 0.73
N SER A 166 -14.78 -51.36 0.39
CA SER A 166 -15.35 -50.16 0.99
C SER A 166 -16.85 -50.10 0.75
N ARG A 167 -17.62 -49.99 1.84
CA ARG A 167 -19.10 -49.94 1.83
C ARG A 167 -19.64 -48.53 1.65
N ASP A 168 -18.77 -47.52 1.68
CA ASP A 168 -19.17 -46.12 1.51
C ASP A 168 -19.45 -45.84 0.02
N GLU A 169 -20.71 -45.56 -0.30
CA GLU A 169 -21.16 -45.30 -1.67
C GLU A 169 -20.45 -44.12 -2.33
N ARG A 170 -20.00 -43.13 -1.54
CA ARG A 170 -19.29 -41.96 -2.06
C ARG A 170 -18.01 -42.34 -2.78
N TRP A 171 -17.38 -43.46 -2.37
CA TRP A 171 -16.11 -43.91 -2.91
C TRP A 171 -16.23 -45.04 -3.94
N LYS A 172 -17.45 -45.44 -4.34
CA LYS A 172 -17.70 -46.57 -5.25
C LYS A 172 -16.89 -46.49 -6.56
N TRP A 173 -16.73 -45.29 -7.11
CA TRP A 173 -16.04 -45.04 -8.39
C TRP A 173 -14.53 -44.88 -8.28
N PHE A 174 -13.99 -44.86 -7.05
CA PHE A 174 -12.57 -44.62 -6.77
C PHE A 174 -11.85 -45.87 -6.23
N LYS A 175 -12.54 -47.02 -6.19
CA LYS A 175 -11.98 -48.32 -5.84
C LYS A 175 -10.93 -48.73 -6.88
N VAL A 176 -9.80 -49.22 -6.40
CA VAL A 176 -8.72 -49.78 -7.24
C VAL A 176 -8.97 -51.25 -7.51
#